data_AF-A0A094KSH6-F1
#
_entry.id   AF-A0A094KSH6-F1
#
_cell.length_a   1.000
_cell.length_b   1.000
_cell.length_c   1.000
_cell.angle_alpha   90.00
_cell.angle_beta   90.00
_cell.angle_gamma   90.00
#
_symmetry.space_group_name_H-M   'P 1'
#
loop_
_entity.id
_entity.type
_entity.pdbx_description
1 polymer ?
#
loop_
_entity_poly.entity_id
_entity_poly.type
_entity_poly.pdbx_seq_one_letter_code
_entity_poly.pdbx_strand_id
1 'polypeptide(L)' 'LQDYCRGYVVPSDFCTLEYKPHCGSDGVTYGNRCFFCNAYL' A
#
# COMPACT_ATOMS: atom_id res chain seq x y z
N LEU A 1 -8.84 3.31 -6.43
CA LEU A 1 -7.65 3.46 -5.54
C LEU A 1 -7.97 4.30 -4.32
N GLN A 2 -8.65 5.45 -4.49
CA GLN A 2 -9.07 6.30 -3.36
C GLN A 2 -9.94 5.54 -2.34
N ASP A 3 -10.85 4.66 -2.78
CA ASP A 3 -11.60 3.78 -1.86
C ASP A 3 -10.74 2.67 -1.23
N TYR A 4 -9.74 2.17 -1.96
CA TYR A 4 -8.86 1.09 -1.49
C TYR A 4 -7.86 1.57 -0.43
N CYS A 5 -7.38 2.81 -0.55
CA CYS A 5 -6.47 3.43 0.40
C CYS A 5 -7.14 4.46 1.32
N ARG A 6 -8.48 4.51 1.37
CA ARG A 6 -9.25 5.53 2.11
C ARG A 6 -8.89 5.67 3.60
N GLY A 7 -8.36 4.62 4.22
CA GLY A 7 -7.92 4.62 5.63
C GLY A 7 -6.46 5.06 5.84
N TYR A 8 -5.70 5.25 4.77
CA TYR A 8 -4.32 5.71 4.78
C TYR A 8 -4.35 7.19 4.41
N VAL A 9 -4.31 8.07 5.41
CA VAL A 9 -4.33 9.53 5.22
C VAL A 9 -2.93 10.14 5.40
N VAL A 10 -2.04 9.37 6.04
CA VAL A 10 -0.61 9.64 6.22
C VAL A 10 0.14 8.31 6.05
N PRO A 11 1.41 8.33 5.61
CA PRO A 11 2.24 7.13 5.58
C PRO A 11 2.35 6.51 6.99
N SER A 12 2.20 5.20 7.08
CA SER A 12 2.40 4.45 8.32
C SER A 12 3.79 3.81 8.33
N ASP A 13 4.58 4.05 9.36
CA ASP A 13 5.87 3.36 9.56
C ASP A 13 5.68 1.87 9.92
N PHE A 14 4.47 1.50 10.34
CA PHE A 14 4.13 0.13 10.72
C PHE A 14 3.19 -0.50 9.70
N CYS A 15 3.65 -1.59 9.10
CA CYS A 15 2.86 -2.47 8.26
C CYS A 15 2.97 -3.91 8.78
N THR A 16 1.90 -4.69 8.61
CA THR A 16 1.94 -6.13 8.84
C THR A 16 2.93 -6.79 7.87
N LEU A 17 3.42 -7.98 8.22
CA LEU A 17 4.24 -8.81 7.32
C LEU A 17 3.39 -9.80 6.51
N GLU A 18 2.06 -9.57 6.42
CA GLU A 18 1.22 -10.39 5.57
C GLU A 18 1.63 -10.22 4.10
N TYR A 19 1.67 -11.31 3.35
CA TYR A 19 2.00 -11.26 1.93
C TYR A 19 0.72 -11.34 1.09
N LYS A 20 0.31 -10.21 0.56
CA LYS A 20 -0.81 -10.03 -0.38
C LYS A 20 -0.37 -9.04 -1.46
N PRO A 21 0.30 -9.49 -2.53
CA PRO A 21 0.99 -8.60 -3.44
C PRO A 21 0.03 -7.69 -4.21
N HIS A 22 0.44 -6.44 -4.43
CA HIS A 22 -0.26 -5.44 -5.23
C HIS A 22 0.65 -4.92 -6.33
N CYS A 23 0.16 -4.85 -7.56
CA CYS A 23 0.88 -4.29 -8.68
C CYS A 23 0.72 -2.76 -8.69
N GLY A 24 1.84 -2.04 -8.58
CA GLY A 24 1.91 -0.59 -8.74
C GLY A 24 1.98 -0.19 -10.21
N SER A 25 1.41 0.99 -10.53
CA SER A 25 1.50 1.57 -11.87
C SER A 25 2.92 2.07 -12.20
N ASP A 26 3.79 2.16 -11.21
CA ASP A 26 5.22 2.42 -11.30
C ASP A 26 6.04 1.15 -11.64
N GLY A 27 5.39 0.00 -11.81
CA GLY A 27 6.03 -1.28 -12.09
C GLY A 27 6.58 -1.98 -10.85
N VAL A 28 6.36 -1.45 -9.65
CA VAL A 28 6.78 -2.07 -8.39
C VAL A 28 5.67 -2.97 -7.85
N THR A 29 6.04 -4.14 -7.33
CA THR A 29 5.10 -5.01 -6.60
C THR A 29 5.25 -4.77 -5.11
N TYR A 30 4.17 -4.36 -4.46
CA TYR A 30 4.14 -4.11 -3.02
C TYR A 30 3.64 -5.33 -2.27
N GLY A 31 4.36 -5.74 -1.23
CA GLY A 31 4.08 -6.99 -0.50
C GLY A 31 2.71 -7.04 0.17
N ASN A 32 2.11 -5.89 0.51
CA ASN A 32 0.74 -5.80 1.01
C ASN A 32 0.12 -4.43 0.79
N ARG A 33 -1.15 -4.33 1.19
CA ARG A 33 -1.96 -3.12 1.12
C ARG A 33 -1.32 -1.92 1.82
N CYS A 34 -0.68 -2.13 2.97
CA CYS A 34 -0.07 -1.05 3.74
C CYS A 34 1.10 -0.43 2.98
N PHE A 35 2.05 -1.26 2.50
CA PHE A 35 3.16 -0.79 1.69
C PHE A 35 2.70 -0.13 0.38
N PHE A 36 1.67 -0.69 -0.26
CA PHE A 36 1.09 -0.13 -1.47
C PHE A 36 0.45 1.25 -1.23
N CYS A 37 -0.40 1.37 -0.21
CA CYS A 37 -1.10 2.62 0.08
C CYS A 37 -0.16 3.70 0.63
N ASN A 38 0.90 3.32 1.34
CA ASN A 38 1.95 4.25 1.76
C ASN A 38 2.68 4.89 0.56
N ALA A 39 2.88 4.13 -0.52
CA ALA A 39 3.52 4.64 -1.73
C ALA A 39 2.56 5.36 -2.69
N TYR A 40 1.25 5.15 -2.53
CA TYR A 40 0.21 5.84 -3.29
C TYR A 40 -0.06 7.26 -2.78
N LEU A 41 0.17 7.51 -1.49
CA LEU A 41 0.08 8.83 -0.86
C LEU A 41 1.26 9.73 -1.26
#